data_AF-A0A8D8SB20-F1
#
_entry.id   AF-A0A8D8SB20-F1
#
_cell.length_a   1.000
_cell.length_b   1.000
_cell.length_c   1.000
_cell.angle_alpha   90.00
_cell.angle_beta   90.00
_cell.angle_gamma   90.00
#
_symmetry.space_group_name_H-M   'P 1'
#
loop_
_entity.id
_entity.type
_entity.pdbx_description
1 polymer ?
#
loop_
_entity_poly.entity_id
_entity_poly.type
_entity_poly.pdbx_seq_one_letter_code
_entity_poly.pdbx_strand_id
1 'polypeptide(L)'
;MYSDAPTLASTLPYFHISDEYRMFSPEGAHLIICVHGLDGNSADLRLVKTYLELGLPGANLEFLMSERNQGDTFSDFDSMTDRLVNEILCHIEMTGVLPKKISFVGKFYNYNRMC
;
A
#
# COMPACT_ATOMS: atom_id res chain seq x y z
N MET A 1 41.39 -14.53 25.46
CA MET A 1 39.98 -14.17 25.65
C MET A 1 39.28 -14.42 24.33
N TYR A 2 38.70 -15.62 24.17
CA TYR A 2 37.83 -15.91 23.04
C TYR A 2 36.44 -15.39 23.42
N SER A 3 35.89 -14.49 22.63
CA SER A 3 34.58 -13.91 22.88
C SER A 3 33.49 -14.93 22.53
N ASP A 4 32.74 -15.42 23.51
CA ASP A 4 31.55 -16.27 23.36
C ASP A 4 30.35 -15.50 22.78
N ALA A 5 30.59 -14.66 21.77
CA ALA A 5 29.58 -13.82 21.12
C ALA A 5 28.74 -14.47 19.98
N PRO A 6 28.99 -15.70 19.47
CA PRO A 6 28.21 -16.17 18.32
C PRO A 6 26.80 -16.64 18.69
N THR A 7 26.46 -16.79 19.97
CA THR A 7 25.17 -17.32 20.44
C THR A 7 24.12 -16.26 20.78
N LEU A 8 24.49 -14.96 20.81
CA LEU A 8 23.54 -13.86 21.07
C LEU A 8 23.14 -13.05 19.83
N ALA A 9 23.73 -13.32 18.67
CA ALA A 9 23.34 -12.65 17.44
C ALA A 9 22.03 -13.26 16.93
N SER A 10 20.95 -12.46 16.95
CA SER A 10 19.70 -12.79 16.26
C SER A 10 20.01 -13.20 14.81
N THR A 11 19.59 -14.40 14.40
CA THR A 11 19.65 -14.85 13.00
C THR A 11 18.67 -14.10 12.10
N LEU A 12 17.74 -13.35 12.70
CA LEU A 12 16.84 -12.45 11.98
C LEU A 12 17.36 -11.01 12.02
N PRO A 13 17.25 -10.28 10.89
CA PRO A 13 17.55 -8.86 10.88
C PRO A 13 16.64 -8.12 11.86
N TYR A 14 17.16 -7.11 12.55
CA TYR A 14 16.38 -6.32 13.54
C TYR A 14 15.14 -5.63 12.94
N PHE A 15 15.12 -5.40 11.63
CA PHE A 15 13.98 -4.86 10.88
C PHE A 15 12.97 -5.93 10.45
N HIS A 16 13.20 -7.20 10.76
CA HIS A 16 12.28 -8.28 10.42
C HIS A 16 11.25 -8.47 11.53
N ILE A 17 10.09 -7.87 11.35
CA ILE A 17 8.88 -8.23 12.10
C ILE A 17 8.16 -9.28 11.27
N SER A 18 7.80 -10.43 11.86
CA SER A 18 7.07 -11.48 11.14
C SER A 18 5.63 -11.01 10.87
N ASP A 19 5.05 -11.39 9.73
CA ASP A 19 3.69 -11.00 9.35
C ASP A 19 2.63 -11.38 10.39
N GLU A 20 2.82 -12.51 11.09
CA GLU A 20 1.97 -12.92 12.20
C GLU A 20 1.90 -11.86 13.31
N TYR A 21 3.02 -11.23 13.67
CA TYR A 21 3.04 -10.17 14.68
C TYR A 21 2.36 -8.89 14.20
N ARG A 22 2.35 -8.62 12.89
CA ARG A 22 1.63 -7.47 12.32
C ARG A 22 0.11 -7.63 12.42
N MET A 23 -0.42 -8.84 12.23
CA MET A 23 -1.85 -9.12 12.37
C MET A 23 -2.37 -8.83 13.79
N PHE A 24 -1.52 -9.00 14.81
CA PHE A 24 -1.85 -8.68 16.20
C PHE A 24 -1.54 -7.24 16.61
N SER A 25 -1.11 -6.38 15.68
CA SER A 25 -0.88 -4.98 15.99
C SER A 25 -2.15 -4.35 16.59
N PRO A 26 -2.07 -3.70 17.76
CA PRO A 26 -3.24 -3.05 18.39
C PRO A 26 -3.83 -1.96 17.49
N GLU A 27 -2.99 -1.36 16.63
CA GLU A 27 -3.35 -0.35 15.63
C GLU A 27 -4.22 -0.91 14.49
N GLY A 28 -4.24 -2.24 14.32
CA GLY A 28 -4.96 -2.94 13.26
C GLY A 28 -4.37 -2.74 11.86
N ALA A 29 -5.03 -3.32 10.86
CA ALA A 29 -4.61 -3.15 9.47
C ALA A 29 -4.92 -1.74 8.96
N HIS A 30 -3.97 -1.15 8.24
CA HIS A 30 -4.11 0.13 7.55
C HIS A 30 -4.04 -0.10 6.05
N LEU A 31 -5.19 0.05 5.38
CA LEU A 31 -5.28 -0.08 3.93
C LEU A 31 -4.84 1.22 3.25
N ILE A 32 -3.81 1.15 2.44
CA ILE A 32 -3.31 2.23 1.60
C ILE A 32 -3.76 1.99 0.16
N ILE A 33 -4.56 2.90 -0.37
CA ILE A 33 -5.11 2.82 -1.73
C ILE A 33 -4.27 3.73 -2.62
N CYS A 34 -3.57 3.13 -3.57
CA CYS A 34 -2.74 3.82 -4.54
C CYS A 34 -3.53 4.01 -5.85
N VAL A 35 -3.85 5.26 -6.17
CA VAL A 35 -4.62 5.65 -7.37
C VAL A 35 -3.68 6.29 -8.38
N HIS A 36 -3.68 5.79 -9.61
CA HIS A 36 -2.87 6.37 -10.69
C HIS A 36 -3.50 7.68 -11.23
N GLY A 37 -2.69 8.48 -11.92
CA GLY A 37 -3.18 9.67 -12.61
C GLY A 37 -3.67 9.35 -14.04
N LEU A 38 -3.96 10.41 -14.80
CA LEU A 38 -4.26 10.33 -16.23
C LEU A 38 -3.14 9.59 -16.99
N ASP A 39 -3.51 8.72 -17.94
CA ASP A 39 -2.61 7.84 -18.71
C ASP A 39 -1.66 6.99 -17.83
N GLY A 40 -1.97 6.86 -16.55
CA GLY A 40 -1.19 6.11 -15.57
C GLY A 40 -1.63 4.66 -15.42
N ASN A 41 -0.89 3.92 -14.61
CA ASN A 41 -1.20 2.54 -14.24
C ASN A 41 -0.81 2.22 -12.79
N SER A 42 -1.22 1.04 -12.32
CA SER A 42 -0.96 0.53 -10.98
C SER A 42 0.53 0.40 -10.66
N ALA A 43 1.37 0.37 -11.69
CA ALA A 43 2.80 0.30 -11.55
C ALA A 43 3.44 1.65 -11.17
N ASP A 44 2.75 2.78 -11.34
CA ASP A 44 3.26 4.15 -11.12
C ASP A 44 3.67 4.42 -9.67
N LEU A 45 2.94 3.85 -8.72
CA LEU A 45 3.13 4.10 -7.28
C LEU A 45 3.89 2.97 -6.57
N ARG A 46 4.45 2.00 -7.31
CA ARG A 46 5.19 0.87 -6.72
C ARG A 46 6.33 1.31 -5.81
N LEU A 47 7.04 2.37 -6.18
CA LEU A 47 8.11 2.93 -5.35
C LEU A 47 7.56 3.45 -4.01
N VAL A 48 6.41 4.12 -4.01
CA VAL A 48 5.81 4.65 -2.77
C VAL A 48 5.46 3.50 -1.82
N LYS A 49 4.87 2.42 -2.34
CA LYS A 49 4.64 1.19 -1.56
C LYS A 49 5.93 0.70 -0.91
N THR A 50 6.98 0.48 -1.70
CA THR A 50 8.27 -0.01 -1.20
C THR A 50 8.87 0.91 -0.13
N TYR A 51 8.81 2.24 -0.32
CA TYR A 51 9.32 3.18 0.67
C TYR A 51 8.54 3.14 2.00
N LEU A 52 7.22 2.94 1.95
CA LEU A 52 6.40 2.84 3.16
C LEU A 52 6.65 1.53 3.91
N GLU A 53 6.76 0.41 3.19
CA GLU A 53 7.08 -0.89 3.79
C GLU A 53 8.46 -0.89 4.47
N LEU A 54 9.46 -0.26 3.83
CA LEU A 54 10.81 -0.14 4.40
C LEU A 54 10.90 0.88 5.54
N GLY A 55 10.14 1.97 5.47
CA GLY A 55 10.14 3.02 6.48
C GLY A 55 9.36 2.65 7.75
N LEU A 56 8.41 1.70 7.64
CA LEU A 56 7.51 1.28 8.72
C LEU A 56 7.46 -0.26 8.83
N PRO A 57 8.58 -0.94 9.11
CA PRO A 57 8.63 -2.40 9.10
C PRO A 57 7.71 -3.06 10.14
N GLY A 58 7.18 -2.34 11.14
CA GLY A 58 6.23 -2.90 12.12
C GLY A 58 4.76 -2.59 11.87
N ALA A 59 4.47 -1.74 10.89
CA ALA A 59 3.09 -1.38 10.58
C ALA A 59 2.40 -2.51 9.81
N ASN A 60 1.14 -2.77 10.15
CA ASN A 60 0.29 -3.70 9.41
C ASN A 60 -0.34 -2.98 8.22
N LEU A 61 0.48 -2.72 7.20
CA LEU A 61 0.07 -2.01 5.99
C LEU A 61 -0.42 -3.01 4.94
N GLU A 62 -1.59 -2.75 4.39
CA GLU A 62 -2.14 -3.47 3.23
C GLU A 62 -2.23 -2.49 2.06
N PHE A 63 -1.86 -2.92 0.85
CA PHE A 63 -1.82 -2.03 -0.31
C PHE A 63 -2.77 -2.49 -1.42
N LEU A 64 -3.63 -1.58 -1.87
CA LEU A 64 -4.40 -1.73 -3.11
C LEU A 64 -3.80 -0.81 -4.18
N MET A 65 -3.14 -1.41 -5.18
CA MET A 65 -2.65 -0.69 -6.36
C MET A 65 -3.76 -0.68 -7.41
N SER A 66 -4.53 0.39 -7.49
CA SER A 66 -5.76 0.44 -8.30
C SER A 66 -5.49 0.22 -9.79
N GLU A 67 -6.27 -0.67 -10.41
CA GLU A 67 -6.17 -1.02 -11.83
C GLU A 67 -7.45 -0.75 -12.62
N ARG A 68 -8.60 -0.62 -11.94
CA ARG A 68 -9.91 -0.53 -12.63
C ARG A 68 -10.08 0.65 -13.56
N ASN A 69 -9.34 1.74 -13.35
CA ASN A 69 -9.45 2.94 -14.18
C ASN A 69 -8.37 3.03 -15.28
N GLN A 70 -7.41 2.10 -15.37
CA GLN A 70 -6.30 2.18 -16.35
C GLN A 70 -6.77 2.16 -17.80
N GLY A 71 -7.83 1.40 -18.11
CA GLY A 71 -8.35 1.27 -19.47
C GLY A 71 -9.18 2.45 -19.94
N ASP A 72 -9.54 3.37 -19.04
CA ASP A 72 -10.47 4.46 -19.33
C ASP A 72 -10.31 5.57 -18.27
N THR A 73 -9.18 6.29 -18.34
CA THR A 73 -8.83 7.39 -17.41
C THR A 73 -9.50 8.72 -17.71
N PHE A 74 -10.23 8.82 -18.82
CA PHE A 74 -10.88 10.05 -19.30
C PHE A 74 -12.41 10.00 -19.15
N SER A 75 -12.95 9.00 -18.45
CA SER A 75 -14.38 8.94 -18.14
C SER A 75 -14.82 10.05 -17.19
N ASP A 76 -16.14 10.15 -16.99
CA ASP A 76 -16.72 10.96 -15.93
C ASP A 76 -16.24 10.53 -14.54
N PHE A 77 -16.08 11.51 -13.64
CA PHE A 77 -15.61 11.28 -12.27
C PHE A 77 -16.48 10.29 -11.49
N ASP A 78 -17.80 10.30 -11.69
CA ASP A 78 -18.72 9.37 -11.04
C ASP A 78 -18.41 7.93 -11.45
N SER A 79 -18.24 7.68 -12.75
CA SER A 79 -17.89 6.34 -13.27
C SER A 79 -16.53 5.85 -12.74
N MET A 80 -15.52 6.73 -12.69
CA MET A 80 -14.22 6.38 -12.14
C MET A 80 -14.28 6.10 -10.63
N THR A 81 -15.13 6.83 -9.91
CA THR A 81 -15.36 6.65 -8.48
C THR A 81 -16.05 5.32 -8.21
N ASP A 82 -17.12 5.00 -8.95
CA ASP A 82 -17.85 3.74 -8.81
C ASP A 82 -16.95 2.53 -9.07
N ARG A 83 -16.11 2.60 -10.12
CA ARG A 83 -15.10 1.57 -10.43
C ARG A 83 -14.13 1.38 -9.27
N LEU A 84 -13.62 2.47 -8.70
CA LEU A 84 -12.68 2.43 -7.59
C LEU A 84 -13.32 1.91 -6.29
N VAL A 85 -14.55 2.34 -5.97
CA VAL A 85 -15.28 1.87 -4.78
C VAL A 85 -15.51 0.36 -4.88
N ASN A 86 -15.98 -0.12 -6.03
CA ASN A 86 -16.14 -1.56 -6.25
C ASN A 86 -14.82 -2.33 -6.11
N GLU A 87 -13.72 -1.77 -6.62
CA GLU A 87 -12.39 -2.37 -6.44
C GLU A 87 -11.99 -2.50 -4.97
N ILE A 88 -12.20 -1.45 -4.18
CA ILE A 88 -11.88 -1.44 -2.75
C ILE A 88 -12.69 -2.49 -2.01
N LEU A 89 -14.01 -2.57 -2.28
CA LEU A 89 -14.89 -3.55 -1.66
C LEU A 89 -14.47 -4.97 -2.01
N CYS A 90 -14.23 -5.25 -3.30
CA CYS A 90 -13.73 -6.56 -3.73
C CYS A 90 -12.38 -6.90 -3.09
N HIS A 91 -11.46 -5.95 -2.95
CA HIS A 91 -10.16 -6.18 -2.31
C HIS A 91 -10.30 -6.55 -0.83
N ILE A 92 -11.15 -5.84 -0.10
CA ILE A 92 -11.43 -6.14 1.32
C ILE A 92 -12.04 -7.53 1.47
N GLU A 93 -13.00 -7.90 0.61
CA GLU A 93 -13.61 -9.23 0.61
C GLU A 93 -12.61 -10.34 0.25
N MET A 94 -11.77 -10.13 -0.77
CA MET A 94 -10.79 -11.12 -1.21
C MET A 94 -9.65 -11.35 -0.22
N THR A 95 -9.19 -10.29 0.45
CA THR A 95 -8.09 -10.38 1.41
C THR A 95 -8.56 -10.83 2.79
N GLY A 96 -9.84 -10.64 3.12
CA GLY A 96 -10.38 -10.89 4.46
C GLY A 96 -9.83 -9.94 5.53
N VAL A 97 -9.09 -8.90 5.13
CA VAL A 97 -8.52 -7.90 6.01
C VAL A 97 -9.56 -6.81 6.24
N LEU A 98 -9.92 -6.58 7.51
CA LEU A 98 -10.83 -5.51 7.90
C LEU A 98 -10.00 -4.30 8.37
N PRO A 99 -9.74 -3.29 7.49
CA PRO A 99 -8.87 -2.19 7.85
C PRO A 99 -9.50 -1.31 8.92
N LYS A 100 -8.72 -0.96 9.96
CA LYS A 100 -9.12 0.07 10.95
C LYS A 100 -8.94 1.48 10.41
N LYS A 101 -8.08 1.65 9.40
CA LYS A 101 -7.76 2.93 8.78
C LYS A 101 -7.58 2.75 7.28
N ILE A 102 -8.02 3.74 6.52
CA ILE A 102 -7.84 3.81 5.07
C ILE A 102 -7.12 5.13 4.74
N SER A 103 -6.16 5.10 3.84
CA SER A 103 -5.53 6.32 3.30
C SER A 103 -5.34 6.22 1.80
N PHE A 104 -5.49 7.34 1.11
CA PHE A 104 -5.37 7.41 -0.35
C PHE A 104 -4.05 8.10 -0.70
N VAL A 105 -3.34 7.53 -1.67
CA VAL A 105 -2.16 8.11 -2.30
C VAL A 105 -2.42 8.17 -3.78
N GLY A 106 -2.31 9.36 -4.37
CA GLY A 106 -2.54 9.54 -5.79
C GLY A 106 -1.51 10.45 -6.43
N LYS A 107 -1.26 10.26 -7.72
CA LYS A 107 -0.48 11.18 -8.53
C LYS A 107 -1.42 12.13 -9.27
N PHE A 108 -1.38 13.41 -8.91
CA PHE A 108 -2.12 14.44 -9.63
C PHE A 108 -1.24 15.02 -10.75
N TYR A 109 -1.69 14.90 -12.00
CA TYR A 109 -1.07 15.60 -13.12
C TYR A 109 -1.70 16.99 -13.24
N ASN A 110 -0.90 18.04 -13.03
CA ASN A 110 -1.34 19.41 -13.24
C ASN A 110 -1.07 19.80 -14.71
N TYR A 111 -2.10 19.80 -15.55
CA TYR A 111 -1.99 20.14 -16.98
C TYR A 111 -1.75 21.65 -17.24
N ASN A 112 -1.63 22.49 -16.21
CA ASN A 112 -1.51 23.95 -16.32
C ASN A 112 -0.06 24.49 -16.25
N ARG A 113 0.91 23.78 -16.85
CA ARG A 113 2.31 24.26 -17.03
C ARG A 113 2.87 24.02 -18.44
N MET A 114 2.02 24.14 -19.46
CA MET A 114 2.44 24.18 -20.87
C MET A 114 1.82 25.38 -21.61
N CYS A 115 1.85 26.55 -20.98
CA CYS A 115 1.65 27.85 -21.64
C CYS A 115 2.76 28.79 -21.19
#